data_AF-A0A3S0FTH1-F1
#
_entry.id   AF-A0A3S0FTH1-F1
#
_cell.length_a   1.000
_cell.length_b   1.000
_cell.length_c   1.000
_cell.angle_alpha   90.00
_cell.angle_beta   90.00
_cell.angle_gamma   90.00
#
_symmetry.space_group_name_H-M   'P 1'
#
loop_
_entity.id
_entity.type
_entity.pdbx_description
1 polymer ?
#
loop_
_entity_poly.entity_id
_entity_poly.type
_entity_poly.pdbx_seq_one_letter_code
_entity_poly.pdbx_strand_id
1 'polypeptide(L)'
;MTIMPLNTQILVLDTVAAHNGLLAIVESSFNWFEGAVAGSEATQNIEDKLAEMDSELSKLRGLNETMRNEWGTFKRTITTAYGNFGRDVVTRIGYDEQSHVRDLARSTAAGALTRIRDNARLHLTRTLEGIRD
;
A
#
# COMPACT_ATOMS: atom_id res chain seq x y z
N MET A 1 -16.43 34.32 -13.31
CA MET A 1 -15.38 33.55 -12.60
C MET A 1 -15.87 33.38 -11.17
N THR A 2 -16.40 32.20 -10.83
CA THR A 2 -16.93 31.92 -9.48
C THR A 2 -15.76 31.50 -8.59
N ILE A 3 -15.57 32.19 -7.47
CA ILE A 3 -14.50 31.89 -6.52
C ILE A 3 -14.99 30.72 -5.63
N MET A 4 -14.22 29.64 -5.56
CA MET A 4 -14.50 28.49 -4.70
C MET A 4 -14.50 28.93 -3.21
N PRO A 5 -15.49 28.51 -2.38
CA PRO A 5 -15.50 28.82 -0.95
C PRO A 5 -14.27 28.28 -0.21
N LEU A 6 -13.80 28.98 0.82
CA LEU A 6 -12.61 28.61 1.60
C LEU A 6 -12.71 27.20 2.22
N ASN A 7 -13.87 26.83 2.75
CA ASN A 7 -14.08 25.49 3.32
C ASN A 7 -13.87 24.38 2.28
N THR A 8 -14.28 24.63 1.04
CA THR A 8 -14.09 23.71 -0.08
C THR A 8 -12.62 23.60 -0.48
N GLN A 9 -11.89 24.72 -0.47
CA GLN A 9 -10.44 24.73 -0.73
C GLN A 9 -9.67 23.91 0.32
N ILE A 10 -10.03 24.05 1.61
CA ILE A 10 -9.42 23.28 2.70
C ILE A 10 -9.67 21.77 2.51
N LEU A 11 -10.91 21.39 2.21
CA LEU A 11 -11.27 19.98 1.97
C LEU A 11 -10.47 19.37 0.82
N VAL A 12 -10.31 20.10 -0.29
CA VAL A 12 -9.50 19.66 -1.44
C VAL A 12 -8.05 19.44 -1.04
N LEU A 13 -7.46 20.39 -0.31
CA LEU A 13 -6.07 20.30 0.15
C LEU A 13 -5.86 19.10 1.08
N ASP A 14 -6.74 18.90 2.06
CA ASP A 14 -6.68 17.76 2.99
C ASP A 14 -6.83 16.42 2.25
N THR A 15 -7.71 16.35 1.25
CA THR A 15 -7.92 15.13 0.45
C THR A 15 -6.67 14.79 -0.38
N VAL A 16 -6.06 15.78 -1.02
CA VAL A 16 -4.82 15.60 -1.80
C VAL A 16 -3.67 15.21 -0.87
N ALA A 17 -3.55 15.83 0.29
CA ALA A 17 -2.54 15.49 1.28
C ALA A 17 -2.69 14.04 1.79
N ALA A 18 -3.92 13.62 2.11
CA ALA A 18 -4.21 12.25 2.53
C ALA A 18 -3.87 11.21 1.44
N HIS A 19 -4.22 11.52 0.19
CA HIS A 19 -3.87 10.67 -0.96
C HIS A 19 -2.36 10.50 -1.09
N ASN A 20 -1.59 11.61 -1.08
CA ASN A 20 -0.14 11.55 -1.20
C ASN A 20 0.51 10.82 -0.02
N GLY A 21 -0.01 11.02 1.20
CA GLY A 21 0.44 10.30 2.38
C GLY A 21 0.19 8.79 2.28
N LEU A 22 -0.99 8.38 1.81
CA LEU A 22 -1.28 6.95 1.57
C LEU A 22 -0.30 6.34 0.57
N LEU A 23 -0.07 7.00 -0.57
CA LEU A 23 0.85 6.50 -1.58
C LEU A 23 2.26 6.33 -1.04
N ALA A 24 2.76 7.29 -0.26
CA ALA A 24 4.07 7.19 0.38
C ALA A 24 4.17 5.99 1.33
N ILE A 25 3.14 5.74 2.15
CA ILE A 25 3.10 4.60 3.08
C ILE A 25 3.08 3.28 2.33
N VAL A 26 2.26 3.17 1.29
CA VAL A 26 2.17 1.97 0.45
C VAL A 26 3.51 1.69 -0.23
N GLU A 27 4.14 2.71 -0.79
CA GLU A 27 5.45 2.59 -1.45
C GLU A 27 6.56 2.19 -0.47
N SER A 28 6.59 2.81 0.71
CA SER A 28 7.52 2.44 1.78
C SER A 28 7.35 0.98 2.21
N SER A 29 6.10 0.54 2.38
CA SER A 29 5.76 -0.84 2.72
C SER A 29 6.18 -1.83 1.63
N PHE A 30 5.95 -1.49 0.38
CA PHE A 30 6.36 -2.32 -0.76
C PHE A 30 7.88 -2.40 -0.89
N ASN A 31 8.59 -1.29 -0.77
CA ASN A 31 10.05 -1.26 -0.84
C ASN A 31 10.68 -2.06 0.31
N TRP A 32 10.11 -1.97 1.51
CA TRP A 32 10.51 -2.81 2.63
C TRP A 32 10.30 -4.29 2.31
N PHE A 33 9.12 -4.66 1.77
CA PHE A 33 8.82 -6.04 1.36
C PHE A 33 9.83 -6.56 0.33
N GLU A 34 10.13 -5.77 -0.71
CA GLU A 34 11.12 -6.11 -1.76
C GLU A 34 12.51 -6.38 -1.16
N GLY A 35 12.92 -5.57 -0.19
CA GLY A 35 14.16 -5.77 0.55
C GLY A 35 14.15 -7.04 1.39
N ALA A 36 13.03 -7.34 2.06
CA ALA A 36 12.88 -8.53 2.88
C ALA A 36 12.91 -9.83 2.05
N VAL A 37 12.21 -9.87 0.91
CA VAL A 37 12.20 -11.06 0.03
C VAL A 37 13.50 -11.25 -0.75
N ALA A 38 14.30 -10.18 -0.95
CA ALA A 38 15.61 -10.29 -1.59
C ALA A 38 16.58 -11.18 -0.79
N GLY A 39 16.46 -11.21 0.53
CA GLY A 39 17.34 -11.93 1.46
C GLY A 39 17.25 -13.46 1.42
N SER A 40 16.32 -14.05 0.64
CA SER A 40 16.09 -15.50 0.53
C SER A 40 15.68 -16.20 1.82
N GLU A 41 15.38 -15.47 2.90
CA GLU A 41 14.81 -15.98 4.14
C GLU A 41 13.81 -14.97 4.71
N ALA A 42 12.65 -15.42 5.16
CA ALA A 42 11.65 -14.57 5.82
C ALA A 42 11.99 -14.34 7.29
N THR A 43 13.09 -13.64 7.56
CA THR A 43 13.61 -13.42 8.92
C THR A 43 13.02 -12.19 9.62
N GLN A 44 12.42 -11.28 8.84
CA GLN A 44 11.87 -10.03 9.37
C GLN A 44 10.39 -10.16 9.68
N ASN A 45 9.93 -9.53 10.77
CA ASN A 45 8.51 -9.54 11.14
C ASN A 45 7.73 -8.51 10.32
N ILE A 46 6.95 -8.98 9.34
CA ILE A 46 6.10 -8.12 8.52
C ILE A 46 5.00 -7.44 9.34
N GLU A 47 4.53 -8.04 10.43
CA GLU A 47 3.45 -7.47 11.25
C GLU A 47 3.93 -6.20 11.97
N ASP A 48 5.16 -6.20 12.49
CA ASP A 48 5.76 -5.04 13.14
C ASP A 48 5.90 -3.88 12.15
N LYS A 49 6.37 -4.16 10.93
CA LYS A 49 6.48 -3.13 9.90
C LYS A 49 5.10 -2.56 9.53
N LEU A 50 4.10 -3.41 9.37
CA LEU A 50 2.76 -2.95 9.01
C LEU A 50 2.07 -2.21 10.15
N ALA A 51 2.37 -2.53 11.40
CA ALA A 51 1.91 -1.77 12.56
C ALA A 51 2.52 -0.35 12.61
N GLU A 52 3.80 -0.22 12.26
CA GLU A 52 4.46 1.09 12.08
C GLU A 52 3.72 1.92 11.00
N MET A 53 3.47 1.32 9.85
CA MET A 53 2.76 1.96 8.74
C MET A 53 1.30 2.31 9.08
N ASP A 54 0.60 1.45 9.84
CA ASP A 54 -0.75 1.73 10.36
C ASP A 54 -0.74 2.97 11.28
N SER A 55 0.29 3.11 12.12
CA SER A 55 0.48 4.28 12.97
C SER A 55 0.68 5.56 12.15
N GLU A 56 1.50 5.51 11.10
CA GLU A 56 1.65 6.64 10.17
C GLU A 56 0.35 6.97 9.44
N LEU A 57 -0.35 5.96 8.95
CA LEU A 57 -1.62 6.09 8.24
C LEU A 57 -2.70 6.75 9.11
N SER A 58 -2.74 6.41 10.40
CA SER A 58 -3.69 6.98 11.36
C SER A 58 -3.53 8.50 11.57
N LYS A 59 -2.34 9.04 11.30
CA LYS A 59 -2.03 10.48 11.42
C LYS A 59 -2.52 11.29 10.23
N LEU A 60 -2.87 10.63 9.11
CA LEU A 60 -3.36 11.29 7.90
C LEU A 60 -4.79 11.81 8.12
N ARG A 61 -4.91 13.12 8.33
CA ARG A 61 -6.19 13.82 8.29
C ARG A 61 -6.76 13.75 6.87
N GLY A 62 -8.07 13.58 6.75
CA GLY A 62 -8.74 13.46 5.44
C GLY A 62 -8.72 12.05 4.82
N LEU A 63 -8.07 11.06 5.45
CA LEU A 63 -8.10 9.68 4.98
C LEU A 63 -9.45 9.02 5.31
N ASN A 64 -10.27 8.83 4.28
CA ASN A 64 -11.60 8.24 4.40
C ASN A 64 -11.58 6.70 4.46
N GLU A 65 -12.76 6.14 4.72
CA GLU A 65 -12.97 4.70 4.86
C GLU A 65 -12.62 3.90 3.61
N THR A 66 -12.93 4.41 2.41
CA THR A 66 -12.57 3.73 1.15
C THR A 66 -11.06 3.53 1.04
N MET A 67 -10.28 4.56 1.32
CA MET A 67 -8.82 4.48 1.31
C MET A 67 -8.25 3.60 2.41
N ARG A 68 -8.86 3.61 3.61
CA ARG A 68 -8.49 2.69 4.70
C ARG A 68 -8.77 1.22 4.32
N ASN A 69 -9.87 0.96 3.62
CA ASN A 69 -10.22 -0.38 3.16
C ASN A 69 -9.28 -0.88 2.06
N GLU A 70 -8.85 0.01 1.14
CA GLU A 70 -7.84 -0.33 0.14
C GLU A 70 -6.49 -0.61 0.80
N TRP A 71 -6.06 0.22 1.77
CA TRP A 71 -4.89 -0.06 2.59
C TRP A 71 -4.97 -1.42 3.29
N GLY A 72 -6.09 -1.73 3.94
CA GLY A 72 -6.30 -3.02 4.59
C GLY A 72 -6.25 -4.21 3.62
N THR A 73 -6.68 -4.00 2.38
CA THR A 73 -6.58 -5.01 1.31
C THR A 73 -5.14 -5.20 0.86
N PHE A 74 -4.41 -4.12 0.58
CA PHE A 74 -2.99 -4.15 0.27
C PHE A 74 -2.19 -4.86 1.37
N LYS A 75 -2.40 -4.47 2.63
CA LYS A 75 -1.78 -5.05 3.82
C LYS A 75 -1.95 -6.57 3.87
N ARG A 76 -3.19 -7.07 3.76
CA ARG A 76 -3.46 -8.51 3.74
C ARG A 76 -2.74 -9.22 2.62
N THR A 77 -2.75 -8.66 1.41
CA THR A 77 -2.10 -9.28 0.25
C THR A 77 -0.59 -9.41 0.45
N ILE A 78 0.09 -8.37 0.94
CA ILE A 78 1.54 -8.44 1.18
C ILE A 78 1.89 -9.35 2.37
N THR A 79 1.08 -9.39 3.42
CA THR A 79 1.24 -10.34 4.53
C THR A 79 1.14 -11.78 4.04
N THR A 80 0.12 -12.10 3.22
CA THR A 80 -0.03 -13.43 2.64
C THR A 80 1.13 -13.77 1.70
N ALA A 81 1.54 -12.84 0.83
CA ALA A 81 2.67 -13.05 -0.08
C ALA A 81 3.97 -13.36 0.68
N TYR A 82 4.25 -12.61 1.75
CA TYR A 82 5.44 -12.79 2.57
C TYR A 82 5.39 -14.11 3.37
N GLY A 83 4.23 -14.45 3.93
CA GLY A 83 4.04 -15.72 4.66
C GLY A 83 4.19 -16.94 3.75
N ASN A 84 3.66 -16.88 2.53
CA ASN A 84 3.86 -17.92 1.52
C ASN A 84 5.32 -18.00 1.08
N PHE A 85 5.99 -16.86 0.85
CA PHE A 85 7.42 -16.81 0.57
C PHE A 85 8.24 -17.52 1.65
N GLY A 86 8.03 -17.19 2.93
CA GLY A 86 8.76 -17.80 4.04
C GLY A 86 8.54 -19.31 4.13
N ARG A 87 7.31 -19.78 3.93
CA ARG A 87 6.97 -21.22 3.90
C ARG A 87 7.61 -21.95 2.73
N ASP A 88 7.49 -21.40 1.53
CA ASP A 88 7.94 -22.05 0.30
C ASP A 88 9.47 -22.08 0.19
N VAL A 89 10.17 -21.06 0.68
CA VAL A 89 11.64 -21.06 0.77
C VAL A 89 12.16 -22.20 1.67
N VAL A 90 11.49 -22.48 2.78
CA VAL A 90 11.89 -23.52 3.74
C VAL A 90 11.62 -24.93 3.19
N THR A 91 10.56 -25.08 2.38
CA THR A 91 10.05 -26.40 1.95
C THR A 91 10.57 -26.84 0.59
N ARG A 92 11.11 -25.92 -0.24
CA ARG A 92 11.61 -26.20 -1.59
C ARG A 92 13.15 -26.32 -1.58
N ILE A 93 13.69 -27.36 -2.21
CA ILE A 93 15.12 -27.71 -2.18
C ILE A 93 15.76 -27.31 -3.51
N GLY A 94 16.41 -26.13 -3.54
CA GLY A 94 17.23 -25.71 -4.68
C GLY A 94 17.24 -24.20 -4.89
N TYR A 95 18.35 -23.68 -5.43
CA TYR A 95 18.53 -22.24 -5.68
C TYR A 95 17.55 -21.69 -6.73
N ASP A 96 17.28 -22.47 -7.79
CA ASP A 96 16.35 -22.08 -8.85
C ASP A 96 14.89 -22.02 -8.34
N GLU A 97 14.53 -22.91 -7.41
CA GLU A 97 13.19 -22.92 -6.80
C GLU A 97 12.97 -21.68 -5.91
N GLN A 98 13.99 -21.24 -5.17
CA GLN A 98 13.93 -20.04 -4.36
C GLN A 98 13.81 -18.76 -5.21
N SER A 99 14.42 -18.72 -6.40
CA SER A 99 14.24 -17.60 -7.33
C SER A 99 12.78 -17.48 -7.78
N HIS A 100 12.15 -18.60 -8.13
CA HIS A 100 10.76 -18.62 -8.57
C HIS A 100 9.78 -18.22 -7.46
N VAL A 101 10.02 -18.68 -6.22
CA VAL A 101 9.21 -18.31 -5.05
C VAL A 101 9.32 -16.80 -4.76
N ARG A 102 10.52 -16.21 -4.89
CA ARG A 102 10.71 -14.76 -4.79
C ARG A 102 9.93 -14.02 -5.85
N ASP A 103 10.05 -14.42 -7.11
CA ASP A 103 9.39 -13.74 -8.22
C ASP A 103 7.86 -13.78 -8.08
N LEU A 104 7.30 -14.90 -7.61
CA LEU A 104 5.87 -15.01 -7.32
C LEU A 104 5.43 -14.06 -6.20
N ALA A 105 6.21 -13.97 -5.11
CA ALA A 105 5.92 -13.08 -3.99
C ALA A 105 5.98 -11.60 -4.42
N ARG A 106 7.03 -11.22 -5.17
CA ARG A 106 7.21 -9.89 -5.76
C ARG A 106 6.09 -9.53 -6.73
N SER A 107 5.74 -10.44 -7.64
CA SER A 107 4.63 -10.23 -8.58
C SER A 107 3.31 -9.99 -7.87
N THR A 108 3.04 -10.73 -6.78
CA THR A 108 1.83 -10.57 -5.97
C THR A 108 1.80 -9.20 -5.29
N ALA A 109 2.91 -8.79 -4.67
CA ALA A 109 3.03 -7.50 -4.00
C ALA A 109 2.96 -6.32 -5.00
N ALA A 110 3.58 -6.45 -6.18
CA ALA A 110 3.55 -5.44 -7.23
C ALA A 110 2.13 -5.26 -7.81
N GLY A 111 1.37 -6.36 -7.96
CA GLY A 111 -0.04 -6.30 -8.32
C GLY A 111 -0.88 -5.58 -7.27
N ALA A 112 -0.63 -5.84 -5.98
CA ALA A 112 -1.29 -5.15 -4.88
C ALA A 112 -0.98 -3.64 -4.87
N LEU A 113 0.30 -3.27 -5.07
CA LEU A 113 0.76 -1.88 -5.17
C LEU A 113 0.07 -1.12 -6.31
N THR A 114 -0.01 -1.75 -7.49
CA THR A 114 -0.65 -1.15 -8.66
C THR A 114 -2.13 -0.90 -8.39
N ARG A 115 -2.84 -1.90 -7.84
CA ARG A 115 -4.26 -1.79 -7.51
C ARG A 115 -4.56 -0.64 -6.55
N ILE A 116 -3.83 -0.52 -5.43
CA ILE A 116 -4.09 0.53 -4.45
C ILE A 116 -3.78 1.92 -5.01
N ARG A 117 -2.74 2.06 -5.84
CA ARG A 117 -2.43 3.31 -6.54
C ARG A 117 -3.56 3.72 -7.48
N ASP A 118 -4.05 2.78 -8.29
CA ASP A 118 -5.14 3.04 -9.25
C ASP A 118 -6.43 3.41 -8.52
N ASN A 119 -6.78 2.68 -7.46
CA ASN A 119 -7.96 2.97 -6.66
C ASN A 119 -7.86 4.31 -5.92
N ALA A 120 -6.68 4.64 -5.36
CA ALA A 120 -6.45 5.93 -4.73
C ALA A 120 -6.59 7.09 -5.72
N ARG A 121 -6.02 6.94 -6.91
CA ARG A 121 -6.12 7.94 -7.98
C ARG A 121 -7.56 8.12 -8.47
N LEU A 122 -8.27 7.01 -8.71
CA LEU A 122 -9.68 7.04 -9.11
C LEU A 122 -10.54 7.73 -8.06
N HIS A 123 -10.30 7.42 -6.79
CA HIS A 123 -11.03 8.03 -5.69
C HIS A 123 -10.74 9.54 -5.59
N LEU A 124 -9.47 9.96 -5.65
CA LEU A 124 -9.11 11.37 -5.66
C LEU A 124 -9.82 12.12 -6.79
N THR A 125 -9.79 11.56 -8.00
CA THR A 125 -10.45 12.16 -9.18
C THR A 125 -11.94 12.36 -8.94
N ARG A 126 -12.66 11.32 -8.50
CA ARG A 126 -14.10 11.39 -8.21
C ARG A 126 -14.45 12.40 -7.12
N THR A 127 -13.63 12.48 -6.07
CA THR A 127 -13.86 13.44 -4.98
C THR A 127 -13.68 14.88 -5.46
N LEU A 128 -12.67 15.14 -6.31
CA LEU A 128 -12.46 16.47 -6.87
C LEU A 128 -13.55 16.87 -7.88
N GLU A 129 -14.06 15.90 -8.67
CA GLU A 129 -15.19 16.11 -9.58
C GLU A 129 -16.47 16.42 -8.80
N GLY A 130 -16.80 15.65 -7.76
CA GLY A 130 -17.98 15.88 -6.94
C GLY A 130 -17.95 17.16 -6.10
N ILE A 131 -16.79 17.81 -5.97
CA ILE A 131 -16.63 19.13 -5.34
C ILE A 131 -16.89 20.27 -6.34
N ARG A 132 -16.74 19.99 -7.65
CA ARG A 132 -16.88 20.97 -8.71
C ARG A 132 -18.34 21.22 -9.12
N ASP A 133 -19.17 20.19 -9.01
CA ASP A 133 -20.62 20.22 -9.28
C ASP A 133 -21.41 20.88 -8.13
#